data_AF-A0A6C0UQY5-F1
#
_entry.id   AF-A0A6C0UQY5-F1
#
_cell.length_a   1.000
_cell.length_b   1.000
_cell.length_c   1.000
_cell.angle_alpha   90.00
_cell.angle_beta   90.00
_cell.angle_gamma   90.00
#
_symmetry.space_group_name_H-M   'P 1'
#
loop_
_entity.id
_entity.type
_entity.pdbx_description
1 polymer ?
#
loop_
_entity_poly.entity_id
_entity_poly.type
_entity_poly.pdbx_seq_one_letter_code
_entity_poly.pdbx_strand_id
1 'polypeptide(L)'
;MVPIETDDVTVKPAEPIDPFEVLTAFKRRGMKKNCHKDVDASKDSARFNRAWAALIDSGYIRREGNQHTFELTEKGHTALNQGGLLERGDAQ
;
A
#
# COMPACT_ATOMS: atom_id res chain seq x y z
N MET A 1 -50.36 -10.40 -5.56
CA MET A 1 -49.18 -9.67 -6.03
C MET A 1 -48.28 -9.51 -4.81
N VAL A 2 -47.17 -10.24 -4.74
CA VAL A 2 -46.28 -10.28 -3.56
C VAL A 2 -45.21 -9.21 -3.77
N PRO A 3 -44.98 -8.28 -2.82
CA PRO A 3 -43.90 -7.31 -2.93
C PRO A 3 -42.56 -8.05 -2.77
N ILE A 4 -41.66 -7.85 -3.71
CA ILE A 4 -40.30 -8.37 -3.67
C ILE A 4 -39.53 -7.40 -2.78
N GLU A 5 -39.18 -7.81 -1.56
CA GLU A 5 -38.22 -7.10 -0.72
C GLU A 5 -36.86 -7.17 -1.45
N THR A 6 -36.50 -6.08 -2.12
CA THR A 6 -35.13 -5.89 -2.61
C THR A 6 -34.26 -5.62 -1.39
N ASP A 7 -33.61 -6.67 -0.90
CA ASP A 7 -32.45 -6.56 0.00
C ASP A 7 -31.49 -5.52 -0.59
N ASP A 8 -31.38 -4.39 0.09
CA ASP A 8 -30.51 -3.28 -0.28
C ASP A 8 -29.07 -3.77 -0.12
N VAL A 9 -28.47 -4.27 -1.22
CA VAL A 9 -27.07 -4.69 -1.24
C VAL A 9 -26.23 -3.43 -1.02
N THR A 10 -25.95 -3.12 0.25
CA THR A 10 -25.04 -2.06 0.64
C THR A 10 -23.64 -2.48 0.18
N VAL A 11 -23.27 -2.09 -1.04
CA VAL A 11 -21.89 -2.21 -1.53
C VAL A 11 -21.05 -1.24 -0.71
N LYS A 12 -20.46 -1.73 0.38
CA LYS A 12 -19.49 -0.95 1.14
C LYS A 12 -18.32 -0.61 0.20
N PRO A 13 -17.93 0.67 0.06
CA PRO A 13 -16.75 1.03 -0.69
C PRO A 13 -15.59 0.29 -0.04
N ALA A 14 -14.93 -0.55 -0.82
CA ALA A 14 -13.87 -1.37 -0.26
C ALA A 14 -12.71 -0.45 0.15
N GLU A 15 -12.17 -0.71 1.34
CA GLU A 15 -11.25 0.21 2.02
C GLU A 15 -9.95 0.43 1.22
N PRO A 16 -9.35 1.63 1.31
CA PRO A 16 -8.04 1.89 0.74
C PRO A 16 -6.98 1.01 1.41
N ILE A 17 -6.01 0.53 0.64
CA ILE A 17 -4.86 -0.20 1.19
C ILE A 17 -3.94 0.80 1.86
N ASP A 18 -3.57 0.54 3.12
CA ASP A 18 -2.61 1.35 3.86
C ASP A 18 -1.20 1.21 3.22
N PRO A 19 -0.56 2.31 2.79
CA PRO A 19 0.80 2.26 2.27
C PRO A 19 1.82 1.75 3.31
N PHE A 20 1.56 1.88 4.61
CA PHE A 20 2.41 1.32 5.65
C PHE A 20 2.41 -0.22 5.64
N GLU A 21 1.25 -0.84 5.42
CA GLU A 21 1.16 -2.30 5.27
C GLU A 21 1.94 -2.77 4.04
N VAL A 22 1.86 -2.02 2.94
CA VAL A 22 2.64 -2.29 1.72
C VAL A 22 4.15 -2.17 1.98
N LEU A 23 4.58 -1.15 2.71
CA LEU A 23 5.98 -0.94 3.08
C LEU A 23 6.50 -2.08 3.98
N THR A 24 5.68 -2.52 4.93
CA THR A 24 5.98 -3.64 5.83
C THR A 24 6.08 -4.96 5.06
N ALA A 25 5.15 -5.21 4.14
CA ALA A 25 5.20 -6.37 3.25
C ALA A 25 6.46 -6.34 2.38
N PHE A 26 6.87 -5.17 1.89
CA PHE A 26 8.09 -5.01 1.10
C PHE A 26 9.35 -5.33 1.91
N LYS A 27 9.44 -4.89 3.16
CA LYS A 27 10.56 -5.23 4.05
C LYS A 27 10.70 -6.74 4.27
N ARG A 28 9.57 -7.45 4.41
CA ARG A 28 9.55 -8.91 4.64
C ARG A 28 9.86 -9.73 3.39
N ARG A 29 9.37 -9.31 2.23
CA ARG A 29 9.43 -10.11 0.99
C ARG A 29 10.53 -9.68 0.03
N GLY A 30 11.05 -8.47 0.15
CA GLY A 30 12.11 -7.90 -0.70
C GLY A 30 11.72 -7.66 -2.17
N MET A 31 10.51 -8.04 -2.59
CA MET A 31 10.06 -7.89 -3.99
C MET A 31 8.60 -7.44 -4.07
N LYS A 32 8.33 -6.37 -4.83
CA LYS A 32 6.98 -5.82 -5.08
C LYS A 32 5.95 -6.91 -5.41
N LYS A 33 6.27 -7.80 -6.35
CA LYS A 33 5.39 -8.89 -6.83
C LYS A 33 4.94 -9.85 -5.72
N ASN A 34 5.70 -9.95 -4.63
CA ASN A 34 5.38 -10.83 -3.51
C ASN A 34 4.60 -10.11 -2.41
N CYS A 35 4.57 -8.78 -2.40
CA CYS A 35 3.85 -7.99 -1.39
C CYS A 35 2.34 -8.16 -1.49
N HIS A 36 1.79 -8.35 -2.71
CA HIS A 36 0.37 -8.57 -2.97
C HIS A 36 -0.23 -9.80 -2.26
N LYS A 37 0.62 -10.70 -1.73
CA LYS A 37 0.19 -11.87 -0.95
C LYS A 37 -0.01 -11.56 0.52
N ASP A 38 0.64 -10.50 1.02
CA ASP A 38 0.65 -10.16 2.45
C ASP A 38 -0.34 -9.04 2.78
N VAL A 39 -0.51 -8.08 1.88
CA VAL A 39 -1.68 -7.18 1.85
C VAL A 39 -2.75 -7.94 1.08
N ASP A 40 -3.99 -8.04 1.60
CA ASP A 40 -5.15 -8.70 0.97
C ASP A 40 -5.63 -7.98 -0.31
N ALA A 41 -4.67 -7.63 -1.16
CA ALA A 41 -4.77 -6.97 -2.43
C ALA A 41 -4.92 -7.98 -3.58
N SER A 42 -5.05 -9.26 -3.27
CA SER A 42 -5.23 -10.35 -4.23
C SER A 42 -6.41 -10.10 -5.19
N LYS A 43 -7.35 -9.24 -4.81
CA LYS A 43 -8.54 -8.86 -5.58
C LYS A 43 -8.49 -7.48 -6.24
N ASP A 44 -7.53 -6.60 -5.90
CA ASP A 44 -7.48 -5.23 -6.45
C ASP A 44 -6.04 -4.72 -6.63
N SER A 45 -5.47 -5.05 -7.80
CA SER A 45 -4.11 -4.61 -8.19
C SER A 45 -3.98 -3.09 -8.35
N ALA A 46 -5.08 -2.38 -8.61
CA ALA A 46 -5.04 -0.93 -8.82
C ALA A 46 -4.78 -0.20 -7.48
N ARG A 47 -5.41 -0.66 -6.38
CA ARG A 47 -5.16 -0.09 -5.05
C ARG A 47 -3.75 -0.32 -4.58
N PHE A 48 -3.23 -1.54 -4.76
CA PHE A 48 -1.86 -1.84 -4.40
C PHE A 48 -0.89 -0.94 -5.17
N ASN A 49 -1.14 -0.75 -6.47
CA ASN A 49 -0.32 0.15 -7.28
C ASN A 49 -0.40 1.61 -6.83
N ARG A 50 -1.55 2.09 -6.36
CA ARG A 50 -1.68 3.43 -5.78
C ARG A 50 -0.87 3.58 -4.48
N ALA A 51 -1.01 2.63 -3.55
CA ALA A 51 -0.25 2.64 -2.31
C ALA A 51 1.26 2.53 -2.56
N TRP A 52 1.66 1.67 -3.51
CA TRP A 52 3.04 1.54 -3.95
C TRP A 52 3.60 2.83 -4.57
N ALA A 53 2.82 3.49 -5.43
CA ALA A 53 3.20 4.77 -6.02
C ALA A 53 3.37 5.84 -4.93
N ALA A 54 2.46 5.91 -3.96
CA ALA A 54 2.56 6.84 -2.84
C ALA A 54 3.84 6.63 -2.01
N LEU A 55 4.29 5.38 -1.83
CA LEU A 55 5.56 5.09 -1.15
C LEU A 55 6.79 5.56 -1.94
N ILE A 56 6.73 5.49 -3.28
CA ILE A 56 7.78 6.01 -4.16
C ILE A 56 7.78 7.54 -4.12
N ASP A 57 6.63 8.17 -4.34
CA ASP A 57 6.48 9.62 -4.39
C ASP A 57 6.83 10.28 -3.05
N SER A 58 6.56 9.58 -1.95
CA SER A 58 6.92 10.03 -0.60
C SER A 58 8.37 9.72 -0.21
N GLY A 59 9.10 9.00 -1.07
CA GLY A 59 10.51 8.69 -0.88
C GLY A 59 10.82 7.62 0.17
N TYR A 60 9.87 6.74 0.51
CA TYR A 60 10.14 5.57 1.38
C TYR A 60 10.73 4.40 0.60
N ILE A 61 10.40 4.32 -0.69
CA ILE A 61 10.94 3.35 -1.64
C ILE A 61 11.55 4.13 -2.80
N ARG A 62 12.73 3.74 -3.26
CA ARG A 62 13.33 4.26 -4.49
C ARG A 62 13.38 3.17 -5.55
N ARG A 63 13.33 3.56 -6.82
CA ARG A 63 13.57 2.67 -7.95
C ARG A 63 15.07 2.72 -8.28
N GLU A 64 15.73 1.58 -8.24
CA GLU A 64 17.15 1.45 -8.55
C GLU A 64 17.32 1.00 -10.01
N GLY A 65 17.96 1.83 -10.83
CA GLY A 65 18.39 1.47 -12.18
C GLY A 65 17.32 0.76 -13.03
N ASN A 66 17.65 -0.47 -13.48
CA ASN A 66 16.78 -1.30 -14.33
C ASN A 66 15.35 -1.36 -13.77
N GLN A 67 14.36 -1.28 -14.66
CA GLN A 67 12.95 -0.95 -14.39
C GLN A 67 12.22 -1.76 -13.29
N HIS A 68 12.83 -2.78 -12.68
CA HIS A 68 12.19 -3.70 -11.76
C HIS A 68 12.85 -3.81 -10.37
N THR A 69 13.94 -3.09 -10.11
CA THR A 69 14.59 -3.11 -8.80
C THR A 69 14.09 -1.93 -7.96
N PHE A 70 13.70 -2.24 -6.73
CA PHE A 70 13.26 -1.25 -5.74
C PHE A 70 14.04 -1.46 -4.47
N GLU A 71 14.33 -0.37 -3.76
CA GLU A 71 15.03 -0.40 -2.48
C GLU A 71 14.30 0.46 -1.46
N LEU A 72 14.39 0.05 -0.19
CA LEU A 72 14.00 0.88 0.94
C LEU A 72 15.01 2.03 1.08
N THR A 73 14.51 3.25 1.20
CA THR A 73 15.33 4.39 1.55
C THR A 73 15.54 4.44 3.07
N GLU A 74 16.46 5.29 3.55
CA GLU A 74 16.61 5.55 4.98
C GLU A 74 15.28 6.01 5.62
N LYS A 75 14.49 6.82 4.89
CA LYS A 75 13.15 7.22 5.32
C LYS A 75 12.21 6.03 5.50
N GLY A 76 12.23 5.08 4.57
CA GLY A 76 11.48 3.83 4.64
C GLY A 76 11.88 2.99 5.87
N HIS A 77 13.18 2.88 6.13
CA HIS A 77 13.70 2.19 7.31
C HIS A 77 13.26 2.85 8.62
N THR A 78 13.34 4.17 8.70
CA THR A 78 12.89 4.92 9.89
C THR A 78 11.40 4.76 10.13
N ALA A 79 10.57 4.84 9.08
CA ALA A 79 9.13 4.61 9.18
C ALA A 79 8.80 3.21 9.74
N LEU A 80 9.47 2.18 9.23
CA LEU A 80 9.30 0.81 9.73
C LEU A 80 9.72 0.65 11.20
N ASN A 81 10.81 1.29 11.61
CA ASN A 81 11.28 1.24 12.99
C ASN A 81 10.35 1.99 13.96
N GLN A 82 9.71 3.07 13.49
CA GLN A 82 8.76 3.84 14.30
C GLN A 82 7.34 3.22 14.32
N GLY A 83 7.08 2.23 13.47
CA GLY A 83 5.76 1.60 13.38
C GLY A 83 4.72 2.43 12.62
N GLY A 84 5.14 3.39 11.80
CA GLY A 84 4.23 4.25 11.03
C GLY A 84 4.94 5.07 9.96
N LEU A 85 4.19 5.53 8.96
CA LEU A 85 4.72 6.44 7.94
C LEU A 85 5.01 7.80 8.56
N LEU A 86 6.24 8.28 8.37
CA LEU A 86 6.63 9.61 8.79
C LEU A 86 5.79 10.66 8.05
N GLU A 87 4.84 11.31 8.71
CA GLU A 87 4.16 12.46 8.09
C GLU A 87 5.22 13.42 7.56
N ARG A 88 4.96 14.07 6.40
CA ARG A 88 5.83 15.14 5.94
C ARG A 88 5.87 16.12 7.11
N GLY A 89 6.98 16.12 7.85
CA GLY A 89 7.19 17.10 8.89
C GLY A 89 7.02 18.45 8.21
N ASP A 90 5.94 19.15 8.57
CA ASP A 90 5.83 20.58 8.41
C ASP A 90 7.12 21.17 8.95
N ALA A 91 8.04 21.46 8.03
CA ALA A 91 9.13 22.35 8.30
C ALA A 91 8.49 23.74 8.43
N GLN A 92 8.13 24.09 9.67
CA GLN A 92 7.87 25.47 10.08
C GLN A 92 9.10 26.02 10.79
#